data_AF-A0A3A5AMV5-F1
#
_entry.id   AF-A0A3A5AMV5-F1
#
_cell.length_a   1.000
_cell.length_b   1.000
_cell.length_c   1.000
_cell.angle_alpha   90.00
_cell.angle_beta   90.00
_cell.angle_gamma   90.00
#
_symmetry.space_group_name_H-M   'P 1'
#
loop_
_entity.id
_entity.type
_entity.pdbx_description
1 polymer ?
#
loop_
_entity_poly.entity_id
_entity_poly.type
_entity_poly.pdbx_seq_one_letter_code
_entity_poly.pdbx_strand_id
1 'polypeptide(L)'
;MSLMPQISSDSQDDKPSAVTFLGLQGRNSIVSLGCGSALNRIDNHIRLMAALNLTFYVGIDRVPEAAPSPSGFFSDPDEMEKLLARIYRGDPQRFWRALKLFPNTWVEELWGFHCAAVVCQRVEPDCRWEEVIASMRPKLVLQEDLHGCERQQLRGLGYIRSWLKVRRYDLQPFRPWSIFPGELNLILWRRRDFDDEEVQASRWKPLYRLGERFIG
;
A
#
# COMPACT_ATOMS: atom_id res chain seq x y z
N MET A 1 -14.93 2.78 -20.32
CA MET A 1 -15.51 3.71 -19.34
C MET A 1 -14.35 4.34 -18.59
N SER A 2 -14.33 5.67 -18.41
CA SER A 2 -13.24 6.35 -17.69
C SER A 2 -13.25 5.92 -16.23
N LEU A 3 -12.12 5.39 -15.75
CA LEU A 3 -11.96 4.87 -14.37
C LEU A 3 -11.87 5.98 -13.32
N MET A 4 -11.57 7.22 -13.73
CA MET A 4 -11.45 8.35 -12.83
C MET A 4 -12.74 9.16 -12.79
N PRO A 5 -13.37 9.34 -11.62
CA PRO A 5 -14.37 10.39 -11.45
C PRO A 5 -13.70 11.75 -11.67
N GLN A 6 -14.45 12.73 -12.19
CA GLN A 6 -14.02 14.12 -12.14
C GLN A 6 -13.89 14.52 -10.67
N ILE A 7 -12.66 14.70 -10.20
CA ILE A 7 -12.38 15.14 -8.83
C ILE A 7 -12.83 16.60 -8.75
N SER A 8 -13.97 16.86 -8.12
CA SER A 8 -14.38 18.23 -7.78
C SER A 8 -13.37 18.81 -6.79
N SER A 9 -12.96 20.05 -7.04
CA SER A 9 -12.12 20.84 -6.17
C SER A 9 -12.91 21.22 -4.91
N ASP A 10 -13.02 20.31 -3.96
CA ASP A 10 -13.52 20.64 -2.63
C ASP A 10 -12.52 21.56 -1.93
N SER A 11 -13.04 22.66 -1.38
CA SER A 11 -12.37 23.73 -0.64
C SER A 11 -11.26 23.22 0.29
N GLN A 12 -10.11 23.88 0.26
CA GLN A 12 -8.86 23.49 0.95
C GLN A 12 -8.91 23.55 2.48
N ASP A 13 -9.92 24.16 3.10
CA ASP A 13 -9.82 24.65 4.48
C ASP A 13 -10.13 23.66 5.62
N ASP A 14 -10.44 22.38 5.35
CA ASP A 14 -10.77 21.44 6.45
C ASP A 14 -10.31 19.99 6.23
N LYS A 15 -9.30 19.77 5.39
CA LYS A 15 -8.73 18.41 5.23
C LYS A 15 -7.88 18.09 6.46
N PRO A 16 -8.17 16.99 7.19
CA PRO A 16 -7.37 16.61 8.35
C PRO A 16 -5.92 16.38 7.91
N SER A 17 -4.96 16.74 8.76
CA SER A 17 -3.54 16.44 8.50
C SER A 17 -3.31 14.93 8.37
N ALA A 18 -2.19 14.53 7.73
CA ALA A 18 -1.80 13.13 7.62
C ALA A 18 -1.71 12.45 9.00
N VAL A 19 -1.12 13.14 9.98
CA VAL A 19 -0.96 12.63 11.35
C VAL A 19 -2.31 12.44 12.05
N THR A 20 -3.25 13.38 11.89
CA THR A 20 -4.61 13.25 12.42
C THR A 20 -5.33 12.06 11.79
N PHE A 21 -5.22 11.90 10.47
CA PHE A 21 -5.85 10.80 9.76
C PHE A 21 -5.29 9.44 10.19
N LEU A 22 -3.96 9.30 10.24
CA LEU A 22 -3.31 8.05 10.63
C LEU A 22 -3.51 7.73 12.12
N GLY A 23 -3.63 8.73 12.98
CA GLY A 23 -4.04 8.53 14.38
C GLY A 23 -5.37 7.80 14.53
N LEU A 24 -6.31 8.03 13.60
CA LEU A 24 -7.63 7.41 13.60
C LEU A 24 -7.70 6.13 12.76
N GLN A 25 -7.09 6.13 11.57
CA GLN A 25 -7.31 5.11 10.54
C GLN A 25 -6.06 4.30 10.20
N GLY A 26 -4.93 4.57 10.85
CA GLY A 26 -3.63 4.00 10.51
C GLY A 26 -3.61 2.47 10.47
N ARG A 27 -4.24 1.80 11.43
CA ARG A 27 -4.36 0.32 11.47
C ARG A 27 -5.08 -0.29 10.26
N ASN A 28 -5.87 0.49 9.52
CA ASN A 28 -6.61 0.06 8.34
C ASN A 28 -6.06 0.69 7.04
N SER A 29 -4.87 1.27 7.11
CA SER A 29 -4.25 2.04 6.02
C SER A 29 -2.98 1.38 5.50
N ILE A 30 -2.83 1.37 4.18
CA ILE A 30 -1.51 1.29 3.54
C ILE A 30 -1.00 2.73 3.32
N VAL A 31 0.28 2.97 3.61
CA VAL A 31 0.89 4.30 3.44
C VAL A 31 1.99 4.22 2.39
N SER A 32 1.85 5.00 1.33
CA SER A 32 2.82 5.14 0.24
C SER A 32 3.66 6.39 0.47
N LEU A 33 4.92 6.20 0.83
CA LEU A 33 5.90 7.25 1.08
C LEU A 33 6.63 7.63 -0.20
N GLY A 34 6.74 8.93 -0.48
CA GLY A 34 7.39 9.43 -1.68
C GLY A 34 6.56 9.20 -2.94
N CYS A 35 5.23 9.36 -2.86
CA CYS A 35 4.35 9.08 -3.99
C CYS A 35 4.45 10.06 -5.16
N GLY A 36 5.15 11.18 -4.96
CA GLY A 36 5.32 12.26 -5.92
C GLY A 36 4.01 12.99 -6.25
N SER A 37 4.07 13.82 -7.29
CA SER A 37 2.93 14.61 -7.74
C SER A 37 1.89 13.83 -8.55
N ALA A 38 2.29 12.68 -9.09
CA ALA A 38 1.43 11.82 -9.90
C ALA A 38 1.47 10.40 -9.36
N LEU A 39 0.40 9.98 -8.69
CA LEU A 39 0.26 8.62 -8.19
C LEU A 39 0.02 7.67 -9.36
N ASN A 40 0.91 6.71 -9.54
CA ASN A 40 0.90 5.79 -10.69
C ASN A 40 1.37 4.39 -10.31
N ARG A 41 1.00 3.40 -11.14
CA ARG A 41 1.43 1.99 -11.07
C ARG A 41 1.29 1.37 -9.68
N ILE A 42 0.18 1.65 -9.01
CA ILE A 42 -0.04 1.21 -7.62
C ILE A 42 -0.58 -0.23 -7.51
N ASP A 43 -0.50 -1.02 -8.58
CA ASP A 43 -1.10 -2.35 -8.69
C ASP A 43 -0.67 -3.26 -7.51
N ASN A 44 0.63 -3.28 -7.18
CA ASN A 44 1.16 -4.03 -6.04
C ASN A 44 0.66 -3.53 -4.69
N HIS A 45 0.39 -2.24 -4.58
CA HIS A 45 -0.14 -1.65 -3.36
C HIS A 45 -1.56 -2.16 -3.13
N ILE A 46 -2.39 -2.21 -4.18
CA ILE A 46 -3.75 -2.75 -4.11
C ILE A 46 -3.73 -4.24 -3.78
N ARG A 47 -2.78 -5.02 -4.34
CA ARG A 47 -2.59 -6.43 -3.96
C ARG A 47 -2.29 -6.60 -2.48
N LEU A 48 -1.41 -5.75 -1.92
CA LEU A 48 -1.13 -5.76 -0.48
C LEU A 48 -2.32 -5.31 0.36
N MET A 49 -3.04 -4.26 -0.06
CA MET A 49 -4.27 -3.83 0.60
C MET A 49 -5.30 -4.97 0.66
N ALA A 50 -5.48 -5.68 -0.45
CA ALA A 50 -6.39 -6.82 -0.52
C ALA A 50 -5.96 -7.94 0.42
N ALA A 51 -4.67 -8.30 0.42
CA ALA A 51 -4.11 -9.38 1.22
C ALA A 51 -4.23 -9.11 2.74
N LEU A 52 -4.12 -7.84 3.13
CA LEU A 52 -4.21 -7.40 4.53
C LEU A 52 -5.62 -6.90 4.91
N ASN A 53 -6.60 -6.97 3.99
CA ASN A 53 -7.96 -6.46 4.18
C ASN A 53 -8.00 -4.99 4.65
N LEU A 54 -7.19 -4.15 4.01
CA LEU A 54 -7.09 -2.72 4.32
C LEU A 54 -8.14 -1.92 3.56
N THR A 55 -8.53 -0.78 4.14
CA THR A 55 -9.54 0.11 3.56
C THR A 55 -8.88 1.30 2.90
N PHE A 56 -7.97 1.99 3.59
CA PHE A 56 -7.49 3.29 3.12
C PHE A 56 -6.15 3.17 2.39
N TYR A 57 -6.05 3.90 1.29
CA TYR A 57 -4.79 4.17 0.64
C TYR A 57 -4.36 5.58 0.99
N VAL A 58 -3.16 5.73 1.56
CA VAL A 58 -2.62 7.02 1.97
C VAL A 58 -1.36 7.33 1.18
N GLY A 59 -1.37 8.39 0.36
CA GLY A 59 -0.18 8.90 -0.32
C GLY A 59 0.43 10.08 0.45
N ILE A 60 1.74 10.02 0.69
CA ILE A 60 2.52 11.03 1.42
C ILE A 60 3.65 11.51 0.54
N ASP A 61 3.75 12.83 0.37
CA ASP A 61 4.89 13.45 -0.25
C ASP A 61 5.03 14.92 0.16
N ARG A 62 6.26 15.44 0.08
CA ARG A 62 6.60 16.84 0.34
C ARG A 62 6.27 17.77 -0.84
N VAL A 63 5.95 17.21 -2.02
CA VAL A 63 5.54 18.01 -3.18
C VAL A 63 4.23 18.79 -2.89
N PRO A 64 4.05 19.96 -3.53
CA PRO A 64 2.90 20.83 -3.24
C PRO A 64 1.55 20.27 -3.67
N GLU A 65 1.55 19.36 -4.63
CA GLU A 65 0.35 18.76 -5.19
C GLU A 65 0.60 17.27 -5.43
N ALA A 66 -0.43 16.45 -5.22
CA ALA A 66 -0.43 15.04 -5.55
C ALA A 66 -1.81 14.65 -6.09
N ALA A 67 -1.84 13.98 -7.24
CA ALA A 67 -3.07 13.51 -7.87
C ALA A 67 -2.89 12.13 -8.52
N PRO A 68 -3.98 11.35 -8.66
CA PRO A 68 -3.98 10.14 -9.49
C PRO A 68 -3.58 10.44 -10.94
N SER A 69 -2.68 9.64 -11.52
CA SER A 69 -2.28 9.77 -12.92
C SER A 69 -3.40 9.31 -13.87
N PRO A 70 -3.91 10.16 -14.79
CA PRO A 70 -5.06 9.81 -15.64
C PRO A 70 -4.86 8.57 -16.53
N SER A 71 -3.64 8.32 -17.01
CA SER A 71 -3.33 7.22 -17.94
C SER A 71 -2.31 6.22 -17.39
N GLY A 72 -1.84 6.41 -16.15
CA GLY A 72 -0.80 5.59 -15.56
C GLY A 72 -1.13 5.07 -14.16
N PHE A 73 -2.37 5.27 -13.68
CA PHE A 73 -2.75 4.89 -12.32
C PHE A 73 -2.57 3.39 -12.05
N PHE A 74 -3.02 2.55 -12.97
CA PHE A 74 -2.82 1.11 -12.98
C PHE A 74 -2.08 0.69 -14.24
N SER A 75 -1.20 -0.31 -14.10
CA SER A 75 -0.55 -0.95 -15.24
C SER A 75 -1.49 -1.94 -15.93
N ASP A 76 -2.33 -2.63 -15.15
CA ASP A 76 -3.43 -3.46 -15.65
C ASP A 76 -4.78 -2.98 -15.05
N PRO A 77 -5.47 -2.04 -15.71
CA PRO A 77 -6.71 -1.49 -15.20
C PRO A 77 -7.83 -2.54 -15.03
N ASP A 78 -7.91 -3.52 -15.93
CA ASP A 78 -8.97 -4.54 -15.92
C ASP A 78 -8.80 -5.52 -14.75
N GLU A 79 -7.57 -5.93 -14.46
CA GLU A 79 -7.27 -6.75 -13.28
C GLU A 79 -7.55 -5.96 -11.99
N MET A 80 -7.11 -4.70 -11.93
CA MET A 80 -7.28 -3.85 -10.75
C MET A 80 -8.75 -3.53 -10.48
N GLU A 81 -9.58 -3.33 -11.50
CA GLU A 81 -11.02 -3.14 -11.34
C GLU A 81 -11.67 -4.37 -10.69
N LYS A 82 -11.35 -5.59 -11.16
CA LYS A 82 -11.85 -6.84 -10.57
C LYS A 82 -11.39 -7.01 -9.13
N LEU A 83 -10.14 -6.68 -8.85
CA LEU A 83 -9.56 -6.76 -7.51
C LEU A 83 -10.24 -5.77 -6.55
N LEU A 84 -10.43 -4.52 -6.97
CA LEU A 84 -11.14 -3.50 -6.20
C LEU A 84 -12.60 -3.86 -5.99
N ALA A 85 -13.29 -4.37 -7.01
CA ALA A 85 -14.66 -4.86 -6.86
C ALA A 85 -14.74 -5.96 -5.79
N ARG A 86 -13.76 -6.88 -5.73
CA ARG A 86 -13.70 -7.89 -4.67
C ARG A 86 -13.52 -7.28 -3.27
N ILE A 87 -12.59 -6.34 -3.11
CA ILE A 87 -12.31 -5.67 -1.82
C ILE A 87 -13.54 -4.87 -1.34
N TYR A 88 -14.20 -4.17 -2.27
CA TYR A 88 -15.30 -3.26 -2.00
C TYR A 88 -16.69 -3.85 -2.29
N ARG A 89 -16.83 -5.18 -2.26
CA ARG A 89 -18.11 -5.91 -2.36
C ARG A 89 -18.95 -5.52 -3.59
N GLY A 90 -18.30 -5.40 -4.74
CA GLY A 90 -18.89 -5.09 -6.04
C GLY A 90 -18.84 -3.62 -6.43
N ASP A 91 -18.35 -2.72 -5.57
CA ASP A 91 -18.32 -1.28 -5.82
C ASP A 91 -16.88 -0.73 -5.85
N PRO A 92 -16.14 -0.90 -6.96
CA PRO A 92 -14.75 -0.46 -7.07
C PRO A 92 -14.60 1.06 -6.93
N GLN A 93 -15.65 1.85 -7.17
CA GLN A 93 -15.63 3.31 -7.05
C GLN A 93 -15.42 3.78 -5.60
N ARG A 94 -15.67 2.94 -4.60
CA ARG A 94 -15.37 3.24 -3.19
C ARG A 94 -13.89 3.46 -2.93
N PHE A 95 -13.01 2.91 -3.75
CA PHE A 95 -11.59 3.15 -3.67
C PHE A 95 -11.25 4.63 -3.73
N TRP A 96 -11.89 5.40 -4.62
CA TRP A 96 -11.62 6.84 -4.76
C TRP A 96 -11.95 7.64 -3.49
N ARG A 97 -12.94 7.21 -2.72
CA ARG A 97 -13.27 7.82 -1.42
C ARG A 97 -12.30 7.40 -0.33
N ALA A 98 -11.72 6.21 -0.46
CA ALA A 98 -10.75 5.65 0.47
C ALA A 98 -9.30 6.09 0.18
N LEU A 99 -9.06 6.65 -1.01
CA LEU A 99 -7.82 7.31 -1.37
C LEU A 99 -7.69 8.65 -0.63
N LYS A 100 -6.59 8.83 0.08
CA LYS A 100 -6.22 10.06 0.78
C LYS A 100 -4.81 10.45 0.37
N LEU A 101 -4.66 11.67 -0.15
CA LEU A 101 -3.37 12.23 -0.53
C LEU A 101 -3.08 13.41 0.38
N PHE A 102 -1.89 13.43 0.96
CA PHE A 102 -1.41 14.50 1.81
C PHE A 102 -0.13 15.07 1.18
N PRO A 103 -0.27 16.01 0.22
CA PRO A 103 0.87 16.77 -0.27
C PRO A 103 1.41 17.70 0.84
N ASN A 104 2.60 18.27 0.64
CA ASN A 104 3.30 19.10 1.62
C ASN A 104 3.51 18.42 2.98
N THR A 105 3.59 17.09 3.03
CA THR A 105 3.80 16.33 4.27
C THR A 105 5.15 15.65 4.22
N TRP A 106 6.01 15.94 5.20
CA TRP A 106 7.30 15.27 5.36
C TRP A 106 7.11 13.90 5.99
N VAL A 107 7.88 12.90 5.53
CA VAL A 107 7.77 11.52 6.02
C VAL A 107 8.08 11.46 7.52
N GLU A 108 9.03 12.28 7.97
CA GLU A 108 9.47 12.39 9.35
C GLU A 108 8.35 12.81 10.31
N GLU A 109 7.33 13.54 9.84
CA GLU A 109 6.16 13.93 10.65
C GLU A 109 5.31 12.71 11.06
N LEU A 110 5.45 11.58 10.35
CA LEU A 110 4.69 10.37 10.64
C LEU A 110 5.29 9.54 11.79
N TRP A 111 6.35 10.03 12.43
CA TRP A 111 7.01 9.33 13.53
C TRP A 111 6.02 8.91 14.62
N GLY A 112 5.99 7.61 14.93
CA GLY A 112 5.13 7.03 15.96
C GLY A 112 3.65 6.85 15.55
N PHE A 113 3.24 7.29 14.36
CA PHE A 113 1.88 7.07 13.86
C PHE A 113 1.77 5.73 13.15
N HIS A 114 0.92 4.85 13.69
CA HIS A 114 0.83 3.46 13.22
C HIS A 114 0.26 3.37 11.80
N CYS A 115 0.77 2.43 11.00
CA CYS A 115 0.10 1.98 9.78
C CYS A 115 0.12 0.45 9.66
N ALA A 116 -0.74 -0.13 8.82
CA ALA A 116 -0.74 -1.58 8.64
C ALA A 116 0.38 -2.06 7.72
N ALA A 117 0.63 -1.31 6.65
CA ALA A 117 1.69 -1.57 5.69
C ALA A 117 2.24 -0.25 5.15
N VAL A 118 3.53 -0.25 4.80
CA VAL A 118 4.20 0.87 4.13
C VAL A 118 4.62 0.42 2.74
N VAL A 119 4.51 1.33 1.78
CA VAL A 119 5.23 1.25 0.51
C VAL A 119 6.20 2.42 0.42
N CYS A 120 7.44 2.13 0.07
CA CYS A 120 8.47 3.11 -0.21
C CYS A 120 8.63 3.19 -1.73
N GLN A 121 8.20 4.31 -2.33
CA GLN A 121 8.19 4.50 -3.79
C GLN A 121 9.32 5.39 -4.31
N ARG A 122 9.76 6.37 -3.52
CA ARG A 122 10.87 7.26 -3.89
C ARG A 122 11.56 7.73 -2.63
N VAL A 123 12.89 7.64 -2.59
CA VAL A 123 13.69 8.23 -1.52
C VAL A 123 14.80 9.07 -2.12
N GLU A 124 14.98 10.29 -1.64
CA GLU A 124 16.10 11.10 -2.09
C GLU A 124 17.43 10.44 -1.70
N PRO A 125 18.50 10.60 -2.50
CA PRO A 125 19.75 9.86 -2.33
C PRO A 125 20.36 9.88 -0.92
N ASP A 126 20.14 10.97 -0.19
CA ASP A 126 20.68 11.24 1.16
C ASP A 126 19.65 11.03 2.28
N CYS A 127 18.41 10.68 1.94
CA CYS A 127 17.34 10.44 2.92
C CYS A 127 17.32 8.99 3.41
N ARG A 128 17.03 8.84 4.71
CA ARG A 128 16.96 7.57 5.43
C ARG A 128 15.71 7.55 6.29
N TRP A 129 14.73 6.74 5.90
CA TRP A 129 13.42 6.65 6.54
C TRP A 129 13.28 5.37 7.36
N GLU A 130 14.33 4.56 7.52
CA GLU A 130 14.26 3.27 8.19
C GLU A 130 13.70 3.38 9.61
N GLU A 131 14.17 4.36 10.40
CA GLU A 131 13.71 4.60 11.77
C GLU A 131 12.26 5.11 11.80
N VAL A 132 11.90 6.02 10.88
CA VAL A 132 10.52 6.52 10.76
C VAL A 132 9.57 5.36 10.43
N ILE A 133 9.90 4.58 9.39
CA ILE A 133 9.13 3.39 8.99
C ILE A 133 9.02 2.40 10.15
N ALA A 134 10.10 2.14 10.89
CA ALA A 134 10.08 1.27 12.05
C ALA A 134 9.16 1.81 13.15
N SER A 135 9.18 3.12 13.40
CA SER A 135 8.31 3.79 14.39
C SER A 135 6.82 3.70 14.04
N MET A 136 6.48 3.66 12.74
CA MET A 136 5.12 3.46 12.25
C MET A 136 4.62 2.02 12.42
N ARG A 137 5.50 1.09 12.82
CA ARG A 137 5.22 -0.32 13.15
C ARG A 137 4.42 -1.12 12.08
N PRO A 138 4.64 -0.95 10.77
CA PRO A 138 3.92 -1.72 9.77
C PRO A 138 4.16 -3.24 9.88
N LYS A 139 3.15 -4.03 9.52
CA LYS A 139 3.29 -5.50 9.38
C LYS A 139 4.18 -5.87 8.19
N LEU A 140 4.06 -5.10 7.10
CA LEU A 140 4.81 -5.28 5.85
C LEU A 140 5.36 -3.94 5.36
N VAL A 141 6.57 -3.95 4.80
CA VAL A 141 7.14 -2.82 4.06
C VAL A 141 7.53 -3.28 2.67
N LEU A 142 6.90 -2.71 1.65
CA LEU A 142 7.28 -2.92 0.26
C LEU A 142 8.21 -1.79 -0.16
N GLN A 143 9.39 -2.12 -0.65
CA GLN A 143 10.25 -1.18 -1.35
C GLN A 143 10.13 -1.49 -2.83
N GLU A 144 9.64 -0.53 -3.59
CA GLU A 144 9.70 -0.58 -5.05
C GLU A 144 11.07 -0.02 -5.44
N ASP A 145 11.84 -0.72 -6.28
CA ASP A 145 13.19 -0.29 -6.68
C ASP A 145 13.12 0.90 -7.65
N LEU A 146 12.73 2.03 -7.08
CA LEU A 146 12.55 3.31 -7.72
C LEU A 146 13.33 4.33 -6.91
N HIS A 147 14.36 4.91 -7.53
CA HIS A 147 15.05 6.10 -7.04
C HIS A 147 15.44 5.96 -5.56
N GLY A 148 16.35 5.04 -5.22
CA GLY A 148 16.99 5.00 -3.89
C GLY A 148 16.24 4.24 -2.80
N CYS A 149 15.02 3.74 -3.04
CA CYS A 149 14.27 2.93 -2.07
C CYS A 149 15.01 1.64 -1.67
N GLU A 150 15.73 1.04 -2.61
CA GLU A 150 16.55 -0.16 -2.42
C GLU A 150 17.71 0.05 -1.43
N ARG A 151 18.10 1.32 -1.23
CA ARG A 151 19.14 1.68 -0.26
C ARG A 151 18.64 1.54 1.17
N GLN A 152 17.33 1.62 1.40
CA GLN A 152 16.76 1.59 2.74
C GLN A 152 16.89 0.18 3.34
N GLN A 153 17.53 0.06 4.51
CA GLN A 153 17.84 -1.24 5.12
C GLN A 153 17.10 -1.46 6.43
N LEU A 154 16.00 -2.21 6.39
CA LEU A 154 15.19 -2.51 7.58
C LEU A 154 15.69 -3.72 8.40
N ARG A 155 16.72 -4.42 7.91
CA ARG A 155 17.36 -5.50 8.68
C ARG A 155 17.97 -4.91 9.96
N GLY A 156 17.66 -5.52 11.10
CA GLY A 156 18.10 -5.04 12.42
C GLY A 156 16.99 -4.30 13.18
N LEU A 157 16.00 -3.74 12.48
CA LEU A 157 14.86 -3.02 13.06
C LEU A 157 13.63 -3.93 13.27
N GLY A 158 13.86 -5.22 13.51
CA GLY A 158 12.77 -6.20 13.70
C GLY A 158 12.10 -6.69 12.41
N TYR A 159 12.67 -6.38 11.23
CA TYR A 159 12.17 -6.85 9.94
C TYR A 159 13.08 -7.92 9.31
N ILE A 160 12.48 -8.79 8.49
CA ILE A 160 13.16 -9.77 7.65
C ILE A 160 12.62 -9.72 6.23
N ARG A 161 13.47 -10.03 5.22
CA ARG A 161 13.02 -10.14 3.83
C ARG A 161 12.09 -11.35 3.68
N SER A 162 11.05 -11.23 2.85
CA SER A 162 10.02 -12.26 2.67
C SER A 162 9.69 -12.53 1.20
N TRP A 163 10.51 -13.36 0.56
CA TRP A 163 10.30 -13.79 -0.83
C TRP A 163 9.06 -14.68 -1.02
N LEU A 164 8.76 -15.53 -0.03
CA LEU A 164 7.56 -16.38 -0.07
C LEU A 164 6.28 -15.53 -0.17
N LYS A 165 6.23 -14.41 0.56
CA LYS A 165 5.07 -13.52 0.57
C LYS A 165 4.93 -12.72 -0.73
N VAL A 166 6.03 -12.36 -1.38
CA VAL A 166 6.00 -11.78 -2.74
C VAL A 166 5.19 -12.68 -3.68
N ARG A 167 5.48 -13.99 -3.70
CA ARG A 167 4.72 -14.96 -4.51
C ARG A 167 3.28 -15.14 -4.01
N ARG A 168 3.09 -15.24 -2.69
CA ARG A 168 1.75 -15.46 -2.09
C ARG A 168 0.78 -14.33 -2.40
N TYR A 169 1.26 -13.09 -2.44
CA TYR A 169 0.44 -11.91 -2.75
C TYR A 169 0.47 -11.53 -4.22
N ASP A 170 1.09 -12.36 -5.06
CA ASP A 170 1.19 -12.17 -6.51
C ASP A 170 1.76 -10.79 -6.89
N LEU A 171 2.76 -10.33 -6.11
CA LEU A 171 3.41 -9.06 -6.37
C LEU A 171 4.27 -9.17 -7.62
N GLN A 172 4.10 -8.20 -8.51
CA GLN A 172 4.75 -8.17 -9.82
C GLN A 172 5.96 -7.22 -9.80
N PRO A 173 7.03 -7.49 -10.55
CA PRO A 173 8.12 -6.53 -10.74
C PRO A 173 7.59 -5.17 -11.20
N PHE A 174 8.09 -4.08 -10.61
CA PHE A 174 7.72 -2.72 -10.99
C PHE A 174 8.28 -2.34 -12.38
N ARG A 175 9.43 -2.90 -12.76
CA ARG A 175 10.06 -2.77 -14.09
C ARG A 175 10.42 -4.18 -14.55
N PRO A 176 9.51 -4.89 -15.24
CA PRO A 176 9.83 -6.19 -15.78
C PRO A 176 10.99 -6.05 -16.77
N TRP A 177 12.12 -6.70 -16.48
CA TRP A 177 13.25 -6.70 -17.39
C TRP A 177 12.98 -7.70 -18.53
N SER A 178 13.12 -7.27 -19.78
CA SER A 178 12.79 -8.08 -20.96
C SER A 178 13.68 -9.31 -21.14
N ILE A 179 14.90 -9.29 -20.58
CA ILE A 179 15.91 -10.35 -20.73
C ILE A 179 15.85 -11.33 -19.55
N PHE A 180 15.53 -10.84 -18.35
CA PHE A 180 15.36 -11.64 -17.15
C PHE A 180 13.96 -11.40 -16.56
N PRO A 181 12.91 -12.00 -17.16
CA PRO A 181 11.56 -11.94 -16.62
C PRO A 181 11.57 -12.63 -15.26
N GLY A 182 11.59 -11.84 -14.18
CA GLY A 182 11.65 -12.33 -12.82
C GLY A 182 12.65 -11.64 -11.89
N GLU A 183 13.42 -10.64 -12.36
CA GLU A 183 14.11 -9.77 -11.41
C GLU A 183 13.07 -9.05 -10.55
N LEU A 184 13.01 -9.45 -9.28
CA LEU A 184 12.23 -8.80 -8.26
C LEU A 184 12.91 -7.47 -7.95
N ASN A 185 12.67 -6.47 -8.78
CA ASN A 185 13.03 -5.07 -8.53
C ASN A 185 12.09 -4.47 -7.46
N LEU A 186 11.82 -5.27 -6.43
CA LEU A 186 11.04 -4.97 -5.26
C LEU A 186 11.59 -5.80 -4.10
N ILE A 187 11.57 -5.22 -2.91
CA ILE A 187 11.94 -5.90 -1.67
C ILE A 187 10.75 -5.84 -0.74
N LEU A 188 10.23 -7.01 -0.36
CA LEU A 188 9.21 -7.10 0.68
C LEU A 188 9.84 -7.46 2.02
N TRP A 189 9.72 -6.55 2.98
CA TRP A 189 10.07 -6.75 4.38
C TRP A 189 8.83 -7.14 5.18
N ARG A 190 9.02 -8.05 6.13
CA ARG A 190 8.00 -8.52 7.06
C ARG A 190 8.49 -8.30 8.49
N ARG A 191 7.62 -7.79 9.36
CA ARG A 191 7.90 -7.73 10.80
C ARG A 191 8.05 -9.15 11.37
N ARG A 192 9.05 -9.39 12.23
CA ARG A 192 9.39 -10.75 12.69
C ARG A 192 8.27 -11.46 13.45
N ASP A 193 7.47 -10.70 14.19
CA ASP A 193 6.32 -11.15 14.99
C ASP A 193 5.02 -11.25 14.18
N PHE A 194 5.04 -10.93 12.88
CA PHE A 194 3.84 -10.98 12.04
C PHE A 194 3.68 -12.35 11.37
N ASP A 195 3.05 -13.30 12.07
CA ASP A 195 2.70 -14.61 11.52
C ASP A 195 1.34 -14.63 10.82
N ASP A 196 1.31 -15.39 9.72
CA ASP A 196 0.32 -15.32 8.65
C ASP A 196 -1.00 -16.06 8.94
N GLU A 197 -1.17 -16.64 10.14
CA GLU A 197 -2.39 -17.39 10.49
C GLU A 197 -3.65 -16.49 10.48
N GLU A 198 -3.50 -15.17 10.69
CA GLU A 198 -4.59 -14.18 10.53
C GLU A 198 -5.17 -14.13 9.11
N VAL A 199 -4.37 -14.40 8.07
CA VAL A 199 -4.80 -14.33 6.66
C VAL A 199 -5.36 -15.67 6.17
N GLN A 200 -4.99 -16.79 6.80
CA GLN A 200 -5.63 -18.08 6.49
C GLN A 200 -7.08 -18.12 7.01
N ALA A 201 -7.35 -17.58 8.20
CA ALA A 201 -8.70 -17.56 8.77
C ALA A 201 -9.74 -16.81 7.90
N SER A 202 -9.34 -15.82 7.08
CA SER A 202 -10.27 -15.10 6.21
C SER A 202 -10.61 -15.86 4.92
N ARG A 203 -9.67 -16.69 4.41
CA ARG A 203 -9.83 -17.46 3.18
C ARG A 203 -10.71 -18.71 3.37
N TRP A 204 -10.78 -19.24 4.58
CA TRP A 204 -11.60 -20.42 4.94
C TRP A 204 -12.94 -20.10 5.61
N LYS A 205 -13.24 -18.83 5.95
CA LYS A 205 -14.53 -18.42 6.52
C LYS A 205 -15.77 -18.86 5.71
N PRO A 206 -15.75 -18.94 4.36
CA PRO A 206 -16.87 -19.49 3.60
C PRO A 206 -17.02 -21.02 3.79
N LEU A 207 -15.91 -21.74 3.96
CA LEU A 207 -15.89 -23.20 4.10
C LEU A 207 -16.29 -23.66 5.51
N TYR A 208 -15.92 -22.91 6.56
CA TYR A 208 -16.39 -23.19 7.92
C TYR A 208 -17.91 -23.03 8.08
N ARG A 209 -18.54 -22.08 7.36
CA ARG A 209 -20.01 -21.94 7.35
C ARG A 209 -20.73 -23.07 6.59
N LEU A 210 -20.03 -23.79 5.71
CA LEU A 210 -20.57 -24.97 5.04
C LEU A 210 -20.49 -26.19 5.95
N GLY A 211 -19.42 -26.34 6.76
CA GLY A 211 -19.28 -27.41 7.74
C GLY A 211 -20.31 -27.35 8.88
N GLU A 212 -20.70 -26.15 9.33
CA GLU A 212 -21.75 -25.98 10.36
C GLU A 212 -23.16 -26.30 9.86
N ARG A 213 -23.37 -26.45 8.55
CA ARG A 213 -24.65 -26.87 7.95
C ARG A 213 -24.81 -28.38 7.82
N PHE A 214 -23.76 -29.16 8.09
CA PHE A 214 -23.78 -30.63 8.03
C PHE A 214 -23.64 -31.29 9.41
N ILE A 215 -23.50 -30.50 10.48
CA ILE A 215 -23.44 -30.96 11.88
C ILE A 215 -24.58 -30.30 12.69
N GLY A 216 -25.69 -30.00 12.03
CA GLY A 216 -26.94 -29.52 12.64
C GLY A 216 -28.12 -30.30 12.10
#